data_AF-A0A8D3D767-F1
#
_entry.id   AF-A0A8D3D767-F1
#
_cell.length_a   1.000
_cell.length_b   1.000
_cell.length_c   1.000
_cell.angle_alpha   90.00
_cell.angle_beta   90.00
_cell.angle_gamma   90.00
#
_symmetry.space_group_name_H-M   'P 1'
#
loop_
_entity.id
_entity.type
_entity.pdbx_description
1 polymer ?
#
loop_
_entity_poly.entity_id
_entity_poly.type
_entity_poly.pdbx_seq_one_letter_code
_entity_poly.pdbx_strand_id
1 'polypeptide(L)'
;MTEGDVVQTSWTTYCSVLGFIRTVKTTTWFEEHLTEDNQEYMRKSVAEEYRRQTAEKLNPLKDEPWQQHEWTEGSRRVGLVAVKLGMAPIWTKTGERHVVTMLQVQDCHVINYLSKEEYDGHTAALLVGGKNTSPFHKSESQVEMFTNAGVPPKQKVVTFKVSDNALIKPGTPLYAAHFRPGQYVDVTAKSIGKGFQGVMKRWGFKGQPASHGQTKTHRRPGASGPGGDPAKVFKGKKMPGKMGNVFVTSYGLKIWRVNTKFNVLYVNGSVPGHRNCLLKIRDTVLPTRSSTLLNPPFPTYFTEKEADLEEDLYDENLFVHTDLV
;
A
#
# COMPACT_ATOMS: atom_id res chain seq x y z
N MET A 1 2.89 -84.70 -45.38
CA MET A 1 4.15 -83.94 -45.50
C MET A 1 3.83 -82.68 -46.27
N THR A 2 4.00 -81.52 -45.61
CA THR A 2 4.39 -80.19 -46.18
C THR A 2 3.64 -79.70 -47.44
N GLU A 3 3.08 -78.51 -47.55
CA GLU A 3 3.38 -77.20 -46.95
C GLU A 3 2.32 -76.21 -47.50
N GLY A 4 2.11 -75.08 -46.81
CA GLY A 4 1.63 -73.86 -47.47
C GLY A 4 0.42 -73.13 -46.86
N ASP A 5 0.45 -72.80 -45.56
CA ASP A 5 -0.46 -71.79 -45.01
C ASP A 5 -0.02 -70.38 -45.45
N VAL A 6 -0.83 -69.76 -46.29
CA VAL A 6 -0.66 -68.37 -46.73
C VAL A 6 -1.27 -67.43 -45.70
N VAL A 7 -0.40 -66.56 -45.18
CA VAL A 7 -0.66 -65.49 -44.23
C VAL A 7 -1.70 -64.50 -44.75
N GLN A 8 -2.74 -64.23 -43.94
CA GLN A 8 -3.60 -63.06 -44.13
C GLN A 8 -3.61 -62.23 -42.83
N THR A 9 -2.74 -61.22 -42.81
CA THR A 9 -2.63 -60.22 -41.74
C THR A 9 -3.90 -59.37 -41.68
N SER A 10 -4.73 -59.57 -40.65
CA SER A 10 -5.81 -58.64 -40.31
C SER A 10 -5.25 -57.48 -39.48
N TRP A 11 -5.17 -56.31 -40.10
CA TRP A 11 -4.86 -55.07 -39.42
C TRP A 11 -6.05 -54.71 -38.53
N THR A 12 -5.93 -55.00 -37.23
CA THR A 12 -6.92 -54.55 -36.25
C THR A 12 -6.61 -53.10 -35.95
N THR A 13 -7.36 -52.18 -36.56
CA THR A 13 -7.27 -50.75 -36.31
C THR A 13 -7.65 -50.48 -34.86
N TYR A 14 -6.65 -50.34 -33.99
CA TYR A 14 -6.85 -49.80 -32.64
C TYR A 14 -7.28 -48.34 -32.80
N CYS A 15 -8.59 -48.10 -32.77
CA CYS A 15 -9.14 -46.77 -32.58
C CYS A 15 -8.80 -46.35 -31.15
N SER A 16 -7.69 -45.63 -30.97
CA SER A 16 -7.40 -44.95 -29.72
C SER A 16 -8.43 -43.84 -29.55
N VAL A 17 -9.53 -44.15 -28.86
CA VAL A 17 -10.46 -43.15 -28.36
C VAL A 17 -9.67 -42.34 -27.33
N LEU A 18 -9.04 -41.27 -27.78
CA LEU A 18 -8.52 -40.19 -26.93
C LEU A 18 -9.74 -39.56 -26.26
N GLY A 19 -10.15 -40.15 -25.15
CA GLY A 19 -11.16 -39.59 -24.26
C GLY A 19 -10.62 -38.26 -23.75
N PHE A 20 -11.12 -37.15 -24.31
CA PHE A 20 -10.98 -35.85 -23.68
C PHE A 20 -11.77 -35.89 -22.38
N ILE A 21 -11.09 -36.20 -21.28
CA ILE A 21 -11.63 -36.04 -19.94
C ILE A 21 -11.84 -34.53 -19.73
N ARG A 22 -13.06 -34.06 -19.96
CA ARG A 22 -13.48 -32.73 -19.53
C ARG A 22 -13.58 -32.77 -18.01
N THR A 23 -12.50 -32.41 -17.33
CA THR A 23 -12.52 -32.19 -15.88
C THR A 23 -13.42 -30.98 -15.61
N VAL A 24 -14.64 -31.25 -15.15
CA VAL A 24 -15.54 -30.20 -14.65
C VAL A 24 -14.99 -29.75 -13.31
N LYS A 25 -14.27 -28.64 -13.29
CA LYS A 25 -13.82 -28.01 -12.03
C LYS A 25 -14.97 -27.17 -11.49
N THR A 26 -15.57 -27.60 -10.39
CA THR A 26 -16.51 -26.77 -9.63
C THR A 26 -15.71 -25.73 -8.84
N THR A 27 -16.23 -24.51 -8.76
CA THR A 27 -15.62 -23.47 -7.92
C THR A 27 -16.02 -23.74 -6.49
N THR A 28 -15.03 -23.86 -5.60
CA THR A 28 -15.26 -24.06 -4.17
C THR A 28 -14.77 -22.88 -3.36
N TRP A 29 -15.28 -22.73 -2.14
CA TRP A 29 -14.79 -21.77 -1.14
C TRP A 29 -14.47 -22.48 0.17
N PHE A 30 -13.67 -21.82 1.03
CA PHE A 30 -13.04 -22.48 2.18
C PHE A 30 -14.00 -23.08 3.21
N GLU A 31 -15.26 -22.63 3.26
CA GLU A 31 -16.26 -23.08 4.25
C GLU A 31 -17.23 -24.13 3.71
N GLU A 32 -17.24 -24.38 2.39
CA GLU A 32 -18.29 -25.15 1.70
C GLU A 32 -18.48 -26.57 2.25
N HIS A 33 -17.40 -27.19 2.71
CA HIS A 33 -17.39 -28.58 3.18
C HIS A 33 -17.09 -28.72 4.68
N LEU A 34 -17.15 -27.63 5.45
CA LEU A 34 -16.89 -27.64 6.90
C LEU A 34 -18.19 -27.56 7.69
N THR A 35 -18.28 -28.33 8.77
CA THR A 35 -19.31 -28.16 9.81
C THR A 35 -19.12 -26.84 10.55
N GLU A 36 -20.17 -26.30 11.16
CA GLU A 36 -20.13 -25.03 11.90
C GLU A 36 -19.05 -25.04 13.00
N ASP A 37 -18.96 -26.13 13.76
CA ASP A 37 -17.92 -26.33 14.79
C ASP A 37 -16.50 -26.25 14.21
N ASN A 38 -16.29 -26.86 13.04
CA ASN A 38 -14.99 -26.85 12.36
C ASN A 38 -14.66 -25.46 11.81
N GLN A 39 -15.65 -24.72 11.30
CA GLN A 39 -15.46 -23.35 10.84
C GLN A 39 -15.01 -22.44 11.99
N GLU A 40 -15.66 -22.54 13.15
CA GLU A 40 -15.26 -21.79 14.34
C GLU A 40 -13.85 -22.16 14.81
N TYR A 41 -13.54 -23.45 14.87
CA TYR A 41 -12.23 -23.93 15.24
C TYR A 41 -11.15 -23.37 14.32
N MET A 42 -11.34 -23.45 13.00
CA MET A 42 -10.38 -22.95 12.01
C MET A 42 -10.18 -21.43 12.11
N ARG A 43 -11.25 -20.65 12.36
CA ARG A 43 -11.12 -19.20 12.54
C ARG A 43 -10.34 -18.86 13.82
N LYS A 44 -10.57 -19.60 14.92
CA LYS A 44 -9.87 -19.41 16.21
C LYS A 44 -8.40 -19.81 16.12
N SER A 45 -8.10 -20.99 15.58
CA SER A 45 -6.74 -21.52 15.46
C SER A 45 -5.86 -20.65 14.56
N VAL A 46 -6.37 -20.22 13.41
CA VAL A 46 -5.64 -19.31 12.49
C VAL A 46 -5.40 -17.95 13.14
N ALA A 47 -6.37 -17.41 13.88
CA ALA A 47 -6.19 -16.15 14.58
C ALA A 47 -5.11 -16.23 15.67
N GLU A 48 -5.05 -17.34 16.41
CA GLU A 48 -4.04 -17.59 17.43
C GLU A 48 -2.65 -17.79 16.82
N GLU A 49 -2.55 -18.60 15.77
CA GLU A 49 -1.31 -18.80 15.02
C GLU A 49 -0.74 -17.46 14.53
N TYR A 50 -1.58 -16.57 14.03
CA TYR A 50 -1.13 -15.28 13.49
C TYR A 50 -0.72 -14.29 14.57
N ARG A 51 -1.38 -14.32 15.73
CA ARG A 51 -0.92 -13.59 16.91
C ARG A 51 0.46 -14.10 17.33
N ARG A 52 0.67 -15.41 17.33
CA ARG A 52 1.96 -16.03 17.64
C ARG A 52 3.04 -15.62 16.64
N GLN A 53 2.80 -15.77 15.33
CA GLN A 53 3.73 -15.35 14.27
C GLN A 53 4.10 -13.87 14.39
N THR A 54 3.10 -13.00 14.65
CA THR A 54 3.34 -11.57 14.83
C THR A 54 4.18 -11.30 16.08
N ALA A 55 3.92 -12.01 17.18
CA ALA A 55 4.67 -11.88 18.44
C ALA A 55 6.11 -12.39 18.32
N GLU A 56 6.33 -13.51 17.64
CA GLU A 56 7.66 -14.07 17.36
C GLU A 56 8.53 -13.06 16.58
N LYS A 57 7.93 -12.33 15.64
CA LYS A 57 8.64 -11.34 14.81
C LYS A 57 8.83 -9.97 15.46
N LEU A 58 8.40 -9.75 16.70
CA LEU A 58 8.61 -8.48 17.40
C LEU A 58 10.09 -8.13 17.64
N ASN A 59 10.96 -9.14 17.70
CA ASN A 59 12.38 -8.98 18.07
C ASN A 59 13.33 -9.28 16.89
N PRO A 60 13.37 -8.41 15.86
CA PRO A 60 14.12 -8.67 14.64
C PRO A 60 15.65 -8.71 14.81
N LEU A 61 16.18 -8.17 15.91
CA LEU A 61 17.63 -8.12 16.14
C LEU A 61 18.19 -9.41 16.73
N LYS A 62 17.34 -10.26 17.33
CA LYS A 62 17.71 -11.59 17.79
C LYS A 62 17.78 -12.59 16.63
N ASP A 63 16.99 -12.36 15.59
CA ASP A 63 16.92 -13.19 14.38
C ASP A 63 18.00 -12.77 13.36
N GLU A 64 19.29 -13.06 13.62
CA GLU A 64 20.43 -12.89 12.68
C GLU A 64 20.25 -11.69 11.71
N PRO A 65 20.39 -10.45 12.20
CA PRO A 65 20.14 -9.27 11.39
C PRO A 65 21.20 -9.16 10.29
N TRP A 66 20.79 -8.66 9.12
CA TRP A 66 21.73 -8.28 8.08
C TRP A 66 22.64 -7.14 8.57
N GLN A 67 23.80 -7.00 7.92
CA GLN A 67 24.75 -5.94 8.23
C GLN A 67 24.07 -4.57 8.15
N GLN A 68 24.26 -3.77 9.19
CA GLN A 68 23.71 -2.42 9.26
C GLN A 68 24.79 -1.45 8.81
N HIS A 69 24.40 -0.54 7.94
CA HIS A 69 25.25 0.54 7.48
C HIS A 69 24.82 1.85 8.12
N GLU A 70 25.74 2.80 8.18
CA GLU A 70 25.43 4.15 8.61
C GLU A 70 24.66 4.92 7.52
N TRP A 71 23.96 5.98 7.95
CA TRP A 71 23.30 6.88 7.03
C TRP A 71 24.35 7.68 6.24
N THR A 72 24.21 7.70 4.92
CA THR A 72 25.03 8.53 4.04
C THR A 72 24.14 9.50 3.27
N GLU A 73 24.69 10.64 2.86
CA GLU A 73 23.96 11.61 2.06
C GLU A 73 23.46 10.99 0.75
N GLY A 74 22.18 11.16 0.45
CA GLY A 74 21.53 10.54 -0.73
C GLY A 74 20.98 9.12 -0.51
N SER A 75 21.18 8.53 0.67
CA SER A 75 20.55 7.25 1.01
C SER A 75 19.03 7.33 1.08
N ARG A 76 18.36 6.28 0.61
CA ARG A 76 16.90 6.16 0.59
C ARG A 76 16.50 4.97 1.46
N ARG A 77 15.95 5.24 2.63
CA ARG A 77 15.41 4.21 3.53
C ARG A 77 13.99 3.78 3.14
N VAL A 78 13.55 2.70 3.77
CA VAL A 78 12.20 2.15 3.59
C VAL A 78 11.13 3.15 4.04
N GLY A 79 9.89 2.98 3.58
CA GLY A 79 8.74 3.72 4.10
C GLY A 79 7.75 2.80 4.82
N LEU A 80 6.60 3.35 5.19
CA LEU A 80 5.56 2.63 5.94
C LEU A 80 4.26 2.47 5.14
N VAL A 81 3.49 1.45 5.51
CA VAL A 81 2.08 1.31 5.13
C VAL A 81 1.24 1.59 6.37
N ALA A 82 0.34 2.56 6.27
CA ALA A 82 -0.51 2.99 7.39
C ALA A 82 -1.99 3.05 6.99
N VAL A 83 -2.85 3.24 7.98
CA VAL A 83 -4.31 3.39 7.87
C VAL A 83 -4.69 4.81 8.23
N LYS A 84 -5.47 5.47 7.36
CA LYS A 84 -5.99 6.81 7.64
C LYS A 84 -7.10 6.76 8.70
N LEU A 85 -6.84 7.17 9.93
CA LEU A 85 -7.87 7.15 10.98
C LEU A 85 -8.86 8.30 10.88
N GLY A 86 -8.39 9.52 10.61
CA GLY A 86 -9.23 10.71 10.68
C GLY A 86 -8.39 11.99 10.70
N MET A 87 -9.03 13.11 10.99
CA MET A 87 -8.39 14.42 11.08
C MET A 87 -8.72 15.08 12.41
N ALA A 88 -7.77 15.83 12.95
CA ALA A 88 -7.92 16.57 14.21
C ALA A 88 -7.25 17.96 14.07
N PRO A 89 -7.75 18.98 14.77
CA PRO A 89 -7.03 20.25 14.91
C PRO A 89 -5.88 20.09 15.93
N ILE A 90 -4.81 20.84 15.70
CA ILE A 90 -3.71 21.07 16.64
C ILE A 90 -3.36 22.56 16.65
N TRP A 91 -2.75 23.01 17.72
CA TRP A 91 -2.32 24.40 17.89
C TRP A 91 -0.80 24.46 18.05
N THR A 92 -0.19 25.48 17.46
CA THR A 92 1.22 25.79 17.68
C THR A 92 1.36 26.69 18.90
N LYS A 93 2.59 26.80 19.42
CA LYS A 93 2.92 27.74 20.50
C LYS A 93 2.64 29.20 20.14
N THR A 94 2.61 29.53 18.84
CA THR A 94 2.27 30.87 18.33
C THR A 94 0.76 31.17 18.33
N GLY A 95 -0.09 30.19 18.62
CA GLY A 95 -1.55 30.32 18.59
C GLY A 95 -2.18 29.99 17.24
N GLU A 96 -1.39 29.64 16.22
CA GLU A 96 -1.93 29.21 14.92
C GLU A 96 -2.58 27.82 14.99
N ARG A 97 -3.72 27.68 14.31
CA ARG A 97 -4.44 26.41 14.19
C ARG A 97 -4.02 25.68 12.91
N HIS A 98 -3.48 24.48 13.06
CA HIS A 98 -3.25 23.56 11.95
C HIS A 98 -4.20 22.36 12.02
N VAL A 99 -4.50 21.77 10.87
CA VAL A 99 -5.28 20.54 10.78
C VAL A 99 -4.34 19.40 10.42
N VAL A 100 -4.39 18.32 11.18
CA VAL A 100 -3.58 17.13 10.96
C VAL A 100 -4.44 15.92 10.63
N THR A 101 -3.86 15.00 9.86
CA THR A 101 -4.41 13.67 9.60
C THR A 101 -3.67 12.64 10.46
N MET A 102 -4.41 11.81 11.20
CA MET A 102 -3.88 10.70 11.98
C MET A 102 -3.72 9.46 11.11
N LEU A 103 -2.50 8.93 11.04
CA LEU A 103 -2.13 7.75 10.26
C LEU A 103 -1.60 6.66 11.19
N GLN A 104 -2.33 5.55 11.33
CA GLN A 104 -1.94 4.45 12.20
C GLN A 104 -1.16 3.39 11.43
N VAL A 105 0.01 3.01 11.94
CA VAL A 105 0.79 1.89 11.41
C VAL A 105 0.30 0.62 12.10
N GLN A 106 -0.33 -0.26 11.34
CA GLN A 106 -0.88 -1.54 11.82
C GLN A 106 -0.14 -2.71 11.18
N ASP A 107 0.53 -3.52 12.00
CA ASP A 107 1.24 -4.75 11.62
C ASP A 107 2.07 -4.58 10.34
N CYS A 108 2.85 -3.52 10.26
CA CYS A 108 3.67 -3.22 9.08
C CYS A 108 4.96 -4.03 9.12
N HIS A 109 5.20 -4.85 8.10
CA HIS A 109 6.37 -5.73 8.04
C HIS A 109 6.98 -5.70 6.63
N VAL A 110 8.30 -5.90 6.56
CA VAL A 110 9.00 -6.18 5.30
C VAL A 110 8.65 -7.60 4.87
N ILE A 111 8.18 -7.78 3.63
CA ILE A 111 7.71 -9.07 3.10
C ILE A 111 8.78 -9.72 2.24
N ASN A 112 9.40 -8.96 1.36
CA ASN A 112 10.40 -9.49 0.46
C ASN A 112 11.42 -8.41 0.07
N TYR A 113 12.61 -8.86 -0.30
CA TYR A 113 13.67 -8.06 -0.88
C TYR A 113 13.85 -8.47 -2.34
N LEU A 114 13.93 -7.46 -3.21
CA LEU A 114 14.26 -7.64 -4.62
C LEU A 114 15.60 -6.95 -4.88
N SER A 115 16.53 -7.70 -5.47
CA SER A 115 17.81 -7.16 -5.88
C SER A 115 17.67 -6.13 -7.01
N LYS A 116 18.74 -5.37 -7.28
CA LYS A 116 18.73 -4.36 -8.36
C LYS A 116 18.37 -4.97 -9.71
N GLU A 117 18.94 -6.14 -10.01
CA GLU A 117 18.81 -6.84 -11.28
C GLU A 117 17.37 -7.33 -11.49
N GLU A 118 16.72 -7.82 -10.44
CA GLU A 118 15.35 -8.35 -10.50
C GLU A 118 14.28 -7.26 -10.62
N TYR A 119 14.55 -6.03 -10.15
CA TYR A 119 13.53 -4.98 -10.07
C TYR A 119 13.53 -4.01 -11.25
N ASP A 120 14.56 -3.18 -11.38
CA ASP A 120 14.59 -2.02 -12.31
C ASP A 120 15.99 -1.80 -12.89
N GLY A 121 16.95 -2.70 -12.63
CA GLY A 121 18.37 -2.58 -13.00
C GLY A 121 19.15 -1.49 -12.25
N HIS A 122 18.47 -0.54 -11.61
CA HIS A 122 19.09 0.66 -11.04
C HIS A 122 19.06 0.73 -9.51
N THR A 123 18.02 0.21 -8.86
CA THR A 123 17.82 0.37 -7.42
C THR A 123 17.16 -0.87 -6.84
N ALA A 124 17.58 -1.27 -5.63
CA ALA A 124 16.96 -2.36 -4.91
C ALA A 124 15.55 -1.97 -4.45
N ALA A 125 14.71 -2.96 -4.19
CA ALA A 125 13.35 -2.73 -3.75
C ALA A 125 12.95 -3.61 -2.57
N LEU A 126 12.27 -3.01 -1.60
CA LEU A 126 11.63 -3.73 -0.50
C LEU A 126 10.12 -3.74 -0.70
N LEU A 127 9.52 -4.91 -0.57
CA LEU A 127 8.07 -5.07 -0.49
C LEU A 127 7.67 -4.96 0.97
N VAL A 128 6.77 -4.04 1.28
CA VAL A 128 6.27 -3.81 2.63
C VAL A 128 4.77 -4.01 2.65
N GLY A 129 4.30 -4.81 3.60
CA GLY A 129 2.89 -5.09 3.80
C GLY A 129 2.33 -4.34 5.00
N GLY A 130 1.04 -4.00 4.97
CA GLY A 130 0.33 -3.42 6.11
C GLY A 130 -1.09 -3.95 6.23
N LYS A 131 -1.57 -3.97 7.49
CA LYS A 131 -2.86 -4.51 7.94
C LYS A 131 -3.06 -6.00 7.62
N ASN A 132 -3.26 -6.81 8.66
CA ASN A 132 -3.52 -8.24 8.51
C ASN A 132 -4.87 -8.51 7.82
N THR A 133 -4.91 -9.58 7.03
CA THR A 133 -6.11 -10.07 6.36
C THR A 133 -6.19 -11.59 6.46
N SER A 134 -7.39 -12.12 6.30
CA SER A 134 -7.61 -13.57 6.25
C SER A 134 -6.86 -14.22 5.06
N PRO A 135 -6.24 -15.39 5.25
CA PRO A 135 -5.54 -16.14 4.20
C PRO A 135 -6.50 -16.74 3.19
N PHE A 136 -7.73 -17.09 3.60
CA PHE A 136 -8.69 -17.84 2.79
C PHE A 136 -9.16 -17.11 1.53
N HIS A 137 -8.92 -15.80 1.46
CA HIS A 137 -9.30 -14.94 0.33
C HIS A 137 -8.07 -14.49 -0.48
N LYS A 138 -6.95 -15.22 -0.37
CA LYS A 138 -5.69 -14.93 -1.04
C LYS A 138 -5.31 -16.08 -1.97
N SER A 139 -4.59 -15.76 -3.04
CA SER A 139 -4.05 -16.77 -3.94
C SER A 139 -2.91 -17.52 -3.26
N GLU A 140 -2.72 -18.79 -3.60
CA GLU A 140 -1.67 -19.65 -3.05
C GLU A 140 -0.28 -19.01 -3.14
N SER A 141 0.08 -18.47 -4.31
CA SER A 141 1.36 -17.75 -4.51
C SER A 141 1.54 -16.54 -3.58
N GLN A 142 0.46 -15.84 -3.21
CA GLN A 142 0.56 -14.74 -2.26
C GLN A 142 0.78 -15.29 -0.85
N VAL A 143 0.09 -16.37 -0.48
CA VAL A 143 0.24 -17.02 0.81
C VAL A 143 1.68 -17.54 0.98
N GLU A 144 2.22 -18.23 -0.02
CA GLU A 144 3.61 -18.73 -0.02
C GLU A 144 4.62 -17.59 0.22
N MET A 145 4.46 -16.46 -0.47
CA MET A 145 5.30 -15.27 -0.26
C MET A 145 5.26 -14.78 1.20
N PHE A 146 4.10 -14.81 1.86
CA PHE A 146 3.97 -14.41 3.27
C PHE A 146 4.54 -15.46 4.23
N THR A 147 4.35 -16.75 3.92
CA THR A 147 4.90 -17.87 4.68
C THR A 147 6.44 -17.85 4.66
N ASN A 148 7.05 -17.57 3.51
CA ASN A 148 8.51 -17.45 3.38
C ASN A 148 9.08 -16.30 4.25
N ALA A 149 8.29 -15.25 4.46
CA ALA A 149 8.64 -14.14 5.35
C ALA A 149 8.28 -14.39 6.82
N GLY A 150 7.53 -15.46 7.12
CA GLY A 150 7.06 -15.80 8.46
C GLY A 150 6.05 -14.78 9.03
N VAL A 151 5.26 -14.14 8.17
CA VAL A 151 4.28 -13.11 8.58
C VAL A 151 2.88 -13.46 8.09
N PRO A 152 1.82 -13.02 8.80
CA PRO A 152 0.46 -13.23 8.33
C PRO A 152 0.19 -12.45 7.03
N PRO A 153 -0.74 -12.92 6.18
CA PRO A 153 -1.09 -12.23 4.95
C PRO A 153 -1.53 -10.78 5.18
N LYS A 154 -1.06 -9.89 4.32
CA LYS A 154 -1.33 -8.45 4.42
C LYS A 154 -2.35 -7.99 3.38
N GLN A 155 -3.18 -7.00 3.73
CA GLN A 155 -4.22 -6.48 2.83
C GLN A 155 -3.61 -5.72 1.65
N LYS A 156 -2.59 -4.90 1.91
CA LYS A 156 -1.90 -4.11 0.87
C LYS A 156 -0.40 -4.33 0.99
N VAL A 157 0.22 -4.67 -0.13
CA VAL A 157 1.67 -4.75 -0.30
C VAL A 157 2.10 -3.62 -1.21
N VAL A 158 3.18 -2.92 -0.84
CA VAL A 158 3.69 -1.76 -1.56
C VAL A 158 5.20 -1.87 -1.69
N THR A 159 5.70 -1.56 -2.88
CA THR A 159 7.14 -1.54 -3.16
C THR A 159 7.75 -0.18 -2.82
N PHE A 160 8.89 -0.19 -2.13
CA PHE A 160 9.73 0.98 -1.86
C PHE A 160 11.08 0.81 -2.53
N LYS A 161 11.53 1.83 -3.26
CA LYS A 161 12.88 1.88 -3.81
C LYS A 161 13.82 2.27 -2.68
N VAL A 162 14.85 1.46 -2.43
CA VAL A 162 15.80 1.66 -1.32
C VAL A 162 17.24 1.65 -1.82
N SER A 163 18.12 2.36 -1.13
CA SER A 163 19.56 2.26 -1.39
C SER A 163 20.15 0.99 -0.77
N ASP A 164 21.30 0.55 -1.27
CA ASP A 164 21.93 -0.72 -0.85
C ASP A 164 22.33 -0.72 0.63
N ASN A 165 22.63 0.45 1.18
CA ASN A 165 22.95 0.60 2.58
C ASN A 165 21.71 0.56 3.49
N ALA A 166 20.50 0.61 2.93
CA ALA A 166 19.23 0.67 3.66
C ALA A 166 18.43 -0.63 3.60
N LEU A 167 19.09 -1.75 3.33
CA LEU A 167 18.45 -3.07 3.23
C LEU A 167 18.03 -3.59 4.61
N ILE A 168 16.87 -4.25 4.63
CA ILE A 168 16.26 -4.80 5.85
C ILE A 168 15.82 -6.23 5.55
N LYS A 169 16.08 -7.14 6.49
CA LYS A 169 15.71 -8.55 6.39
C LYS A 169 14.18 -8.70 6.27
N PRO A 170 13.66 -9.55 5.37
CA PRO A 170 12.24 -9.92 5.34
C PRO A 170 11.76 -10.44 6.72
N GLY A 171 10.51 -10.14 7.06
CA GLY A 171 9.91 -10.45 8.36
C GLY A 171 10.10 -9.37 9.43
N THR A 172 10.96 -8.37 9.20
CA THR A 172 11.21 -7.28 10.17
C THR A 172 9.97 -6.38 10.36
N PRO A 173 9.52 -6.12 11.60
CA PRO A 173 8.44 -5.20 11.90
C PRO A 173 8.89 -3.75 11.75
N LEU A 174 7.97 -2.88 11.32
CA LEU A 174 8.18 -1.45 11.13
C LEU A 174 7.17 -0.67 11.97
N TYR A 175 7.69 0.24 12.80
CA TYR A 175 6.90 1.04 13.75
C TYR A 175 6.76 2.50 13.30
N ALA A 176 5.83 3.25 13.93
CA ALA A 176 5.64 4.67 13.62
C ALA A 176 6.87 5.53 13.96
N ALA A 177 7.64 5.14 14.99
CA ALA A 177 8.90 5.77 15.40
C ALA A 177 10.01 5.73 14.32
N HIS A 178 9.78 5.03 13.20
CA HIS A 178 10.60 5.18 12.00
C HIS A 178 10.68 6.64 11.52
N PHE A 179 9.62 7.41 11.71
CA PHE A 179 9.63 8.86 11.45
C PHE A 179 9.75 9.65 12.75
N ARG A 180 10.36 10.83 12.67
CA ARG A 180 10.49 11.77 13.81
C ARG A 180 9.64 13.03 13.58
N PRO A 181 9.15 13.67 14.65
CA PRO A 181 8.53 15.00 14.53
C PRO A 181 9.48 16.00 13.84
N GLY A 182 8.92 16.98 13.13
CA GLY A 182 9.67 17.94 12.33
C GLY A 182 9.98 17.49 10.90
N GLN A 183 9.98 16.17 10.65
CA GLN A 183 10.26 15.60 9.34
C GLN A 183 9.14 15.85 8.30
N TYR A 184 9.52 15.94 7.03
CA TYR A 184 8.58 15.97 5.91
C TYR A 184 8.45 14.62 5.21
N VAL A 185 7.20 14.22 4.93
CA VAL A 185 6.86 12.96 4.27
C VAL A 185 5.97 13.18 3.06
N ASP A 186 6.04 12.22 2.13
CA ASP A 186 5.12 12.12 1.01
C ASP A 186 4.15 10.96 1.25
N VAL A 187 2.86 11.22 1.02
CA VAL A 187 1.81 10.22 1.25
C VAL A 187 1.07 9.92 -0.03
N THR A 188 1.07 8.65 -0.45
CA THR A 188 0.39 8.16 -1.64
C THR A 188 -0.79 7.26 -1.28
N ALA A 189 -1.97 7.57 -1.80
CA ALA A 189 -3.18 6.75 -1.62
C ALA A 189 -4.11 6.83 -2.83
N LYS A 190 -5.09 5.91 -2.89
CA LYS A 190 -6.17 6.01 -3.88
C LYS A 190 -7.12 7.12 -3.44
N SER A 191 -7.31 8.11 -4.31
CA SER A 191 -8.30 9.18 -4.14
C SER A 191 -9.74 8.63 -4.07
N ILE A 192 -10.63 9.36 -3.40
CA ILE A 192 -12.05 8.99 -3.31
C ILE A 192 -12.66 8.92 -4.71
N GLY A 193 -13.21 7.75 -5.07
CA GLY A 193 -13.90 7.55 -6.34
C GLY A 193 -15.22 8.30 -6.37
N LYS A 194 -15.44 9.11 -7.40
CA LYS A 194 -16.69 9.83 -7.63
C LYS A 194 -17.49 9.25 -8.81
N GLY A 195 -17.11 8.09 -9.34
CA GLY A 195 -17.77 7.48 -10.50
C GLY A 195 -17.60 8.28 -11.80
N PHE A 196 -18.53 8.14 -12.74
CA PHE A 196 -18.58 8.94 -13.96
C PHE A 196 -19.09 10.35 -13.63
N GLN A 197 -18.29 11.38 -13.96
CA GLN A 197 -18.61 12.77 -13.66
C GLN A 197 -18.61 13.64 -14.92
N GLY A 198 -19.53 14.61 -14.95
CA GLY A 198 -19.59 15.63 -15.99
C GLY A 198 -18.44 16.64 -15.92
N VAL A 199 -18.28 17.44 -16.97
CA VAL A 199 -17.14 18.37 -17.12
C VAL A 199 -17.04 19.44 -16.02
N MET A 200 -18.17 19.92 -15.49
CA MET A 200 -18.16 20.94 -14.44
C MET A 200 -17.50 20.41 -13.16
N LYS A 201 -17.87 19.19 -12.72
CA LYS A 201 -17.32 18.59 -11.48
C LYS A 201 -15.95 17.97 -11.69
N ARG A 202 -15.68 17.39 -12.86
CA ARG A 202 -14.40 16.74 -13.18
C ARG A 202 -13.28 17.74 -13.47
N TRP A 203 -13.58 18.82 -14.18
CA TRP A 203 -12.59 19.75 -14.72
C TRP A 203 -12.79 21.22 -14.32
N GLY A 204 -13.83 21.54 -13.54
CA GLY A 204 -14.11 22.91 -13.11
C GLY A 204 -14.65 23.83 -14.21
N PHE A 205 -15.30 23.28 -15.25
CA PHE A 205 -15.91 24.10 -16.31
C PHE A 205 -17.05 24.96 -15.73
N LYS A 206 -17.16 26.22 -16.18
CA LYS A 206 -18.20 27.16 -15.72
C LYS A 206 -19.63 26.75 -16.12
N GLY A 207 -19.79 26.01 -17.22
CA GLY A 207 -21.11 25.71 -17.79
C GLY A 207 -21.68 26.89 -18.58
N GLN A 208 -23.00 26.91 -18.74
CA GLN A 208 -23.75 27.92 -19.48
C GLN A 208 -24.72 28.63 -18.53
N PRO A 209 -25.14 29.88 -18.82
CA PRO A 209 -26.07 30.61 -17.97
C PRO A 209 -27.40 29.85 -17.76
N ALA A 210 -28.06 30.13 -16.64
CA ALA A 210 -29.34 29.52 -16.30
C ALA A 210 -30.53 30.18 -17.04
N SER A 211 -30.47 31.50 -17.25
CA SER A 211 -31.52 32.32 -17.88
C SER A 211 -31.13 32.80 -19.28
N HIS A 212 -31.91 33.73 -19.85
CA HIS A 212 -31.71 34.35 -21.17
C HIS A 212 -31.73 33.36 -22.35
N GLY A 213 -32.75 32.50 -22.39
CA GLY A 213 -33.04 31.65 -23.56
C GLY A 213 -32.19 30.38 -23.66
N GLN A 214 -31.34 30.07 -22.67
CA GLN A 214 -30.53 28.87 -22.71
C GLN A 214 -31.39 27.61 -22.57
N THR A 215 -31.38 26.74 -23.58
CA THR A 215 -32.24 25.56 -23.63
C THR A 215 -31.41 24.28 -23.52
N LYS A 216 -31.57 23.51 -22.43
CA LYS A 216 -30.99 22.16 -22.21
C LYS A 216 -29.46 22.07 -22.26
N THR A 217 -28.71 23.18 -22.19
CA THR A 217 -27.24 23.13 -22.27
C THR A 217 -26.48 23.55 -21.02
N HIS A 218 -27.14 23.88 -19.90
CA HIS A 218 -26.52 24.48 -18.69
C HIS A 218 -25.22 23.83 -18.19
N ARG A 219 -25.03 22.52 -18.41
CA ARG A 219 -23.89 21.75 -17.89
C ARG A 219 -23.03 21.08 -18.99
N ARG A 220 -23.19 21.49 -20.25
CA ARG A 220 -22.50 20.87 -21.39
C ARG A 220 -21.07 21.42 -21.54
N PRO A 221 -20.13 20.65 -22.13
CA PRO A 221 -18.75 21.10 -22.34
C PRO A 221 -18.57 22.27 -23.30
N GLY A 222 -19.60 22.62 -24.09
CA GLY A 222 -19.46 23.58 -25.18
C GLY A 222 -18.67 22.98 -26.35
N ALA A 223 -17.86 23.81 -27.03
CA ALA A 223 -17.09 23.39 -28.20
C ALA A 223 -15.98 22.40 -27.84
N SER A 224 -15.93 21.28 -28.57
CA SER A 224 -14.95 20.20 -28.35
C SER A 224 -13.60 20.45 -29.05
N GLY A 225 -13.57 21.26 -30.10
CA GLY A 225 -12.38 21.55 -30.90
C GLY A 225 -12.64 22.60 -31.97
N PRO A 226 -11.64 22.95 -32.79
CA PRO A 226 -11.83 23.79 -33.97
C PRO A 226 -12.77 23.08 -34.97
N GLY A 227 -13.68 23.83 -35.60
CA GLY A 227 -14.64 23.31 -36.59
C GLY A 227 -14.07 23.14 -38.01
N GLY A 228 -12.81 23.53 -38.25
CA GLY A 228 -12.06 23.37 -39.51
C GLY A 228 -10.80 22.52 -39.30
N ASP A 229 -9.73 22.70 -40.09
CA ASP A 229 -8.44 21.98 -39.97
C ASP A 229 -7.85 22.11 -38.54
N PRO A 230 -7.54 21.01 -37.81
CA PRO A 230 -7.42 19.59 -38.21
C PRO A 230 -8.66 18.70 -38.04
N ALA A 231 -9.85 19.29 -37.95
CA ALA A 231 -11.18 18.66 -37.92
C ALA A 231 -11.28 17.47 -36.95
N LYS A 232 -10.54 17.56 -35.85
CA LYS A 232 -10.40 16.50 -34.86
C LYS A 232 -10.39 17.04 -33.44
N VAL A 233 -10.74 16.17 -32.51
CA VAL A 233 -10.54 16.43 -31.09
C VAL A 233 -9.08 16.12 -30.74
N PHE A 234 -8.38 17.11 -30.18
CA PHE A 234 -7.01 16.92 -29.70
C PHE A 234 -6.94 15.84 -28.61
N LYS A 235 -5.91 14.99 -28.67
CA LYS A 235 -5.63 13.98 -27.63
C LYS A 235 -5.47 14.69 -26.28
N GLY A 236 -6.06 14.12 -25.22
CA GLY A 236 -6.03 14.72 -23.88
C GLY A 236 -7.06 15.85 -23.65
N LYS A 237 -7.95 16.13 -24.60
CA LYS A 237 -9.04 17.09 -24.39
C LYS A 237 -9.89 16.69 -23.17
N LYS A 238 -10.16 17.68 -22.30
CA LYS A 238 -10.98 17.52 -21.09
C LYS A 238 -12.43 17.19 -21.44
N MET A 239 -12.84 15.95 -21.16
CA MET A 239 -14.20 15.42 -21.40
C MET A 239 -14.81 14.76 -20.15
N PRO A 240 -16.13 14.53 -20.10
CA PRO A 240 -16.76 13.75 -19.03
C PRO A 240 -16.12 12.36 -18.88
N GLY A 241 -16.18 11.79 -17.69
CA GLY A 241 -15.63 10.46 -17.45
C GLY A 241 -15.37 10.14 -15.99
N LYS A 242 -14.71 9.00 -15.75
CA LYS A 242 -14.37 8.53 -14.40
C LYS A 242 -13.48 9.55 -13.67
N MET A 243 -13.89 9.94 -12.46
CA MET A 243 -13.17 10.86 -11.59
C MET A 243 -12.81 10.17 -10.26
N GLY A 244 -11.56 10.34 -9.81
CA GLY A 244 -11.05 9.72 -8.58
C GLY A 244 -10.78 8.22 -8.75
N ASN A 245 -10.57 7.51 -7.63
CA ASN A 245 -10.11 6.12 -7.61
C ASN A 245 -8.79 5.90 -8.39
N VAL A 246 -7.93 6.92 -8.38
CA VAL A 246 -6.58 6.91 -8.92
C VAL A 246 -5.59 7.20 -7.80
N PHE A 247 -4.37 6.68 -7.91
CA PHE A 247 -3.31 6.99 -6.95
C PHE A 247 -2.87 8.44 -7.09
N VAL A 248 -2.85 9.15 -5.96
CA VAL A 248 -2.38 10.54 -5.86
C VAL A 248 -1.40 10.60 -4.70
N THR A 249 -0.34 11.38 -4.88
CA THR A 249 0.67 11.65 -3.86
C THR A 249 0.55 13.10 -3.41
N SER A 250 0.41 13.31 -2.10
CA SER A 250 0.59 14.62 -1.47
C SER A 250 2.04 14.71 -0.98
N TYR A 251 2.74 15.75 -1.42
CA TYR A 251 4.18 15.91 -1.17
C TYR A 251 4.45 16.90 -0.03
N GLY A 252 5.52 16.66 0.72
CA GLY A 252 6.07 17.60 1.70
C GLY A 252 5.13 17.88 2.88
N LEU A 253 4.49 16.86 3.45
CA LEU A 253 3.65 17.01 4.63
C LEU A 253 4.52 16.89 5.90
N LYS A 254 4.50 17.91 6.77
CA LYS A 254 5.25 17.91 8.03
C LYS A 254 4.64 16.93 9.04
N ILE A 255 5.44 16.24 9.82
CA ILE A 255 5.01 15.44 10.97
C ILE A 255 5.07 16.31 12.23
N TRP A 256 3.94 16.41 12.94
CA TRP A 256 3.83 17.24 14.15
C TRP A 256 3.99 16.45 15.44
N ARG A 257 3.53 15.20 15.43
CA ARG A 257 3.55 14.31 16.59
C ARG A 257 3.66 12.87 16.13
N VAL A 258 4.37 12.06 16.91
CA VAL A 258 4.46 10.60 16.74
C VAL A 258 4.11 9.95 18.06
N ASN A 259 3.07 9.12 18.07
CA ASN A 259 2.70 8.31 19.23
C ASN A 259 3.27 6.90 19.09
N THR A 260 4.11 6.49 20.03
CA THR A 260 4.86 5.22 19.99
C THR A 260 3.98 4.04 20.42
N LYS A 261 3.13 4.22 21.42
CA LYS A 261 2.24 3.20 21.99
C LYS A 261 1.18 2.69 21.01
N PHE A 262 0.47 3.61 20.35
CA PHE A 262 -0.58 3.28 19.38
C PHE A 262 -0.07 3.25 17.93
N ASN A 263 1.22 3.54 17.73
CA ASN A 263 1.86 3.64 16.42
C ASN A 263 1.14 4.61 15.48
N VAL A 264 0.90 5.84 15.93
CA VAL A 264 0.16 6.87 15.17
C VAL A 264 1.05 8.04 14.79
N LEU A 265 1.01 8.41 13.51
CA LEU A 265 1.65 9.60 12.96
C LEU A 265 0.61 10.71 12.78
N TYR A 266 0.95 11.92 13.23
CA TYR A 266 0.14 13.12 13.03
C TYR A 266 0.76 13.97 11.93
N VAL A 267 0.22 13.82 10.72
CA VAL A 267 0.76 14.45 9.50
C VAL A 267 -0.04 15.71 9.17
N ASN A 268 0.65 16.79 8.80
CA ASN A 268 0.05 18.07 8.46
C ASN A 268 -0.91 17.96 7.26
N GLY A 269 -2.03 18.68 7.35
CA GLY A 269 -2.99 18.84 6.27
C GLY A 269 -3.81 17.60 5.95
N SER A 270 -4.28 17.56 4.71
CA SER A 270 -5.16 16.49 4.20
C SER A 270 -4.37 15.47 3.39
N VAL A 271 -4.67 14.19 3.65
CA VAL A 271 -4.12 13.06 2.90
C VAL A 271 -5.17 12.49 1.92
N PRO A 272 -4.80 12.07 0.70
CA PRO A 272 -5.74 11.47 -0.24
C PRO A 272 -6.40 10.19 0.31
N GLY A 273 -7.64 9.94 -0.12
CA GLY A 273 -8.39 8.73 0.25
C GLY A 273 -9.43 8.92 1.36
N HIS A 274 -10.30 7.92 1.49
CA HIS A 274 -11.37 7.88 2.49
C HIS A 274 -10.82 7.49 3.87
N ARG A 275 -11.63 7.65 4.92
CA ARG A 275 -11.30 7.16 6.26
C ARG A 275 -11.12 5.64 6.23
N ASN A 276 -10.19 5.11 7.01
CA ASN A 276 -9.78 3.70 7.09
C ASN A 276 -9.12 3.12 5.83
N CYS A 277 -8.70 3.96 4.88
CA CYS A 277 -7.97 3.49 3.70
C CYS A 277 -6.48 3.26 3.99
N LEU A 278 -5.88 2.31 3.29
CA LEU A 278 -4.45 2.01 3.36
C LEU A 278 -3.64 2.92 2.43
N LEU A 279 -2.57 3.50 2.97
CA LEU A 279 -1.73 4.52 2.34
C LEU A 279 -0.25 4.19 2.49
N LYS A 280 0.53 4.68 1.53
CA LYS A 280 1.99 4.55 1.47
C LYS A 280 2.59 5.86 1.99
N ILE A 281 3.47 5.78 2.98
CA ILE A 281 4.22 6.92 3.52
C ILE A 281 5.69 6.68 3.24
N ARG A 282 6.40 7.69 2.77
CA ARG A 282 7.85 7.67 2.59
C ARG A 282 8.43 9.04 2.89
N ASP A 283 9.74 9.09 3.09
CA ASP A 283 10.48 10.34 3.14
C ASP A 283 10.20 11.18 1.87
N THR A 284 10.20 12.50 2.05
CA THR A 284 9.90 13.42 0.94
C THR A 284 11.00 13.39 -0.13
N VAL A 285 10.60 13.45 -1.41
CA VAL A 285 11.56 13.62 -2.52
C VAL A 285 11.80 15.08 -2.89
N LEU A 286 11.15 16.02 -2.20
CA LEU A 286 11.30 17.45 -2.49
C LEU A 286 12.70 17.93 -2.04
N PRO A 287 13.53 18.48 -2.93
CA PRO A 287 14.88 18.94 -2.58
C PRO A 287 14.89 19.98 -1.46
N THR A 288 13.91 20.88 -1.45
CA THR A 288 13.78 21.97 -0.47
C THR A 288 13.46 21.50 0.95
N ARG A 289 13.02 20.26 1.11
CA ARG A 289 12.57 19.67 2.40
C ARG A 289 13.28 18.36 2.73
N SER A 290 14.28 18.00 1.93
CA SER A 290 15.06 16.77 2.06
C SER A 290 16.08 16.81 3.20
N SER A 291 16.45 18.00 3.68
CA SER A 291 17.55 18.23 4.63
C SER A 291 17.14 18.41 6.09
N THR A 292 15.85 18.22 6.43
CA THR A 292 15.35 18.57 7.77
C THR A 292 15.83 17.64 8.90
N LEU A 293 16.31 16.43 8.59
CA LEU A 293 16.93 15.54 9.58
C LEU A 293 18.37 15.20 9.15
N LEU A 294 19.36 15.60 9.95
CA LEU A 294 20.75 15.21 9.73
C LEU A 294 20.99 13.70 9.96
N ASN A 295 20.24 13.07 10.88
CA ASN A 295 20.37 11.65 11.22
C ASN A 295 19.01 11.01 11.59
N PRO A 296 18.17 10.64 10.61
CA PRO A 296 16.99 9.85 10.89
C PRO A 296 17.37 8.42 11.35
N PRO A 297 16.52 7.72 12.12
CA PRO A 297 16.79 6.31 12.46
C PRO A 297 16.92 5.48 11.18
N PHE A 298 18.06 4.79 11.05
CA PHE A 298 18.50 4.12 9.85
C PHE A 298 19.07 2.73 10.17
N PRO A 299 18.74 1.67 9.41
CA PRO A 299 17.81 1.63 8.26
C PRO A 299 16.33 1.79 8.66
N THR A 300 16.00 1.50 9.92
CA THR A 300 14.70 1.75 10.56
C THR A 300 14.88 1.88 12.07
N TYR A 301 13.83 2.27 12.79
CA TYR A 301 13.79 2.24 14.25
C TYR A 301 13.66 0.80 14.77
N PHE A 302 14.49 0.43 15.74
CA PHE A 302 14.44 -0.86 16.44
C PHE A 302 14.20 -0.61 17.93
N THR A 303 13.16 -1.23 18.48
CA THR A 303 12.76 -1.10 19.89
C THR A 303 13.81 -1.59 20.89
N GLU A 304 14.68 -2.52 20.50
CA GLU A 304 15.69 -3.08 21.42
C GLU A 304 16.95 -2.22 21.56
N LYS A 305 17.25 -1.35 20.58
CA LYS A 305 18.48 -0.54 20.55
C LYS A 305 18.33 0.82 21.21
N GLU A 306 17.18 1.44 20.99
CA GLU A 306 16.89 2.76 21.53
C GLU A 306 16.06 2.59 22.81
N ALA A 307 16.45 3.26 23.89
CA ALA A 307 15.71 3.26 25.16
C ALA A 307 14.24 3.60 24.93
N ASP A 308 13.35 3.12 25.81
CA ASP A 308 11.91 3.34 25.72
C ASP A 308 11.59 4.81 25.45
N LEU A 309 11.25 5.09 24.19
CA LEU A 309 10.85 6.43 23.77
C LEU A 309 9.60 6.83 24.54
N GLU A 310 9.48 8.13 24.80
CA GLU A 310 8.26 8.69 25.38
C GLU A 310 7.01 8.27 24.58
N GLU A 311 5.86 8.20 25.26
CA GLU A 311 4.60 7.80 24.63
C GLU A 311 4.26 8.69 23.42
N ASP A 312 4.59 9.98 23.51
CA ASP A 312 4.36 10.97 22.48
C ASP A 312 5.61 11.83 22.24
N LEU A 313 6.10 11.80 21.01
CA LEU A 313 7.13 12.70 20.54
C LEU A 313 6.47 13.89 19.84
N TYR A 314 6.76 15.11 20.29
CA TYR A 314 6.20 16.35 19.75
C TYR A 314 7.24 17.15 18.97
N ASP A 315 6.79 17.91 17.97
CA ASP A 315 7.59 18.96 17.33
C ASP A 315 7.76 20.14 18.30
N GLU A 316 8.92 20.80 18.26
CA GLU A 316 9.25 21.93 19.14
C GLU A 316 8.23 23.07 19.12
N ASN A 317 7.57 23.28 17.97
CA ASN A 317 6.61 24.36 17.78
C ASN A 317 5.17 23.97 18.19
N LEU A 318 4.93 22.71 18.52
CA LEU A 318 3.61 22.24 18.90
C LEU A 318 3.30 22.66 20.35
N PHE A 319 2.09 23.16 20.59
CA PHE A 319 1.61 23.43 21.94
C PHE A 319 1.19 22.11 22.61
N VAL A 320 1.75 21.82 23.78
CA VAL A 320 1.40 20.65 24.58
C VAL A 320 0.58 21.11 25.78
N HIS A 321 -0.56 20.45 26.01
CA HIS A 321 -1.52 20.91 27.02
C HIS A 321 -1.01 20.81 28.47
N THR A 322 0.07 20.06 28.70
CA THR A 322 0.72 19.90 30.01
C THR A 322 1.57 21.10 30.42
N ASP A 323 1.89 22.02 29.50
CA ASP A 323 2.80 23.16 29.75
C ASP A 323 2.19 24.27 30.63
N LEU A 324 0.96 24.10 31.13
CA LEU A 324 0.20 25.09 31.90
C LEU A 324 0.07 24.77 33.40
N VAL A 325 0.89 23.86 33.94
CA VAL A 325 0.90 23.52 35.38
C VAL A 325 2.08 24.16 36.10
#